data_AF-A0A2V6TIQ4-F1
#
_entry.id   AF-A0A2V6TIQ4-F1
#
_cell.length_a   1.000
_cell.length_b   1.000
_cell.length_c   1.000
_cell.angle_alpha   90.00
_cell.angle_beta   90.00
_cell.angle_gamma   90.00
#
_symmetry.space_group_name_H-M   'P 1'
#
loop_
_entity.id
_entity.type
_entity.pdbx_description
1 polymer ?
#
loop_
_entity_poly.entity_id
_entity_poly.type
_entity_poly.pdbx_seq_one_letter_code
_entity_poly.pdbx_strand_id
1 'polypeptide(L)'
;DDRIRKVKTLGPRSYIVALPRYAAFTSVVTALAKQGVRFHDLAGNDEILLTAIAPRELVLHPAAGGIVLSEETLTNPATKRIAVRVPVRTLHVILTDLPARGASVEHLYDY
;
A
#
# COMPACT_ATOMS: atom_id res chain seq x y z
N ASP A 1 -10.14 10.07 11.41
CA ASP A 1 -10.43 8.64 11.38
C ASP A 1 -10.25 8.13 12.79
N ASP A 2 -11.34 7.71 13.42
CA ASP A 2 -11.38 7.39 14.86
C ASP A 2 -10.68 6.07 15.18
N ARG A 3 -10.29 5.31 14.14
CA ARG A 3 -9.54 4.06 14.26
C ARG A 3 -8.03 4.29 14.49
N ILE A 4 -7.55 5.52 14.34
CA ILE A 4 -6.13 5.88 14.50
C ILE A 4 -5.90 6.44 15.89
N ARG A 5 -5.03 5.79 16.67
CA ARG A 5 -4.64 6.29 17.99
C ARG A 5 -3.19 6.78 17.98
N LYS A 6 -2.98 8.06 18.22
CA LYS A 6 -1.63 8.61 18.42
C LYS A 6 -1.04 8.05 19.72
N VAL A 7 0.15 7.45 19.62
CA VAL A 7 0.89 6.86 20.73
C VAL A 7 1.96 7.82 21.23
N LYS A 8 2.71 8.44 20.31
CA LYS A 8 3.82 9.34 20.66
C LYS A 8 4.01 10.41 19.61
N THR A 9 4.40 11.62 20.03
CA THR A 9 4.90 12.67 19.15
C THR A 9 6.42 12.56 19.08
N LEU A 10 6.98 12.48 17.88
CA LEU A 10 8.43 12.44 17.65
C LEU A 10 9.00 13.79 17.17
N GLY A 11 8.13 14.66 16.64
CA GLY A 11 8.49 16.00 16.19
C GLY A 11 7.26 16.77 15.70
N PRO A 12 7.42 17.98 15.13
CA PRO A 12 6.29 18.84 14.74
C PRO A 12 5.30 18.19 13.78
N ARG A 13 5.77 17.24 12.94
CA ARG A 13 4.96 16.54 11.92
C ARG A 13 5.25 15.04 11.87
N SER A 14 5.74 14.47 12.97
CA SER A 14 6.14 13.06 13.04
C SER A 14 5.56 12.42 14.28
N TYR A 15 4.90 11.28 14.11
CA TYR A 15 4.15 10.61 15.16
C TYR A 15 4.32 9.10 15.06
N ILE A 16 4.27 8.43 16.21
CA ILE A 16 3.97 6.99 16.29
C ILE A 16 2.47 6.88 16.52
N VAL A 17 1.80 6.09 15.67
CA VAL A 17 0.37 5.83 15.73
C VAL A 17 0.11 4.34 15.77
N ALA A 18 -0.95 3.93 16.47
CA ALA A 18 -1.51 2.60 16.39
C ALA A 18 -2.63 2.60 15.34
N LEU A 19 -2.58 1.63 14.44
CA LEU A 19 -3.54 1.40 13.36
C LEU A 19 -4.33 0.11 13.63
N PRO A 20 -5.56 -0.03 13.12
CA PRO A 20 -6.29 -1.29 13.21
C PRO A 20 -5.61 -2.36 12.34
N ARG A 21 -5.79 -3.63 12.70
CA ARG A 21 -5.22 -4.79 11.98
C ARG A 21 -6.13 -5.30 10.86
N TYR A 22 -5.58 -6.15 10.00
CA TYR A 22 -6.31 -6.91 8.97
C TYR A 22 -7.10 -6.02 7.98
N ALA A 23 -8.37 -6.35 7.71
CA ALA A 23 -9.18 -5.68 6.69
C ALA A 23 -9.22 -4.14 6.84
N ALA A 24 -9.27 -3.64 8.08
CA ALA A 24 -9.31 -2.20 8.33
C ALA A 24 -7.98 -1.51 8.01
N PHE A 25 -6.85 -2.19 8.19
CA PHE A 25 -5.50 -1.66 7.99
C PHE A 25 -5.33 -1.06 6.60
N THR A 26 -5.66 -1.83 5.55
CA THR A 26 -5.51 -1.42 4.15
C THR A 26 -6.27 -0.12 3.86
N SER A 27 -7.51 -0.02 4.34
CA SER A 27 -8.36 1.17 4.13
C SER A 27 -7.79 2.41 4.83
N VAL A 28 -7.30 2.26 6.06
CA VAL A 28 -6.75 3.38 6.86
C VAL A 28 -5.45 3.88 6.25
N VAL A 29 -4.52 2.97 5.93
CA VAL A 29 -3.23 3.34 5.34
C VAL A 29 -3.42 4.01 3.97
N THR A 30 -4.34 3.50 3.15
CA THR A 30 -4.67 4.12 1.86
C THR A 30 -5.26 5.51 2.04
N ALA A 31 -6.15 5.71 3.02
CA ALA A 31 -6.73 7.03 3.31
C ALA A 31 -5.66 8.03 3.77
N LEU A 32 -4.74 7.60 4.64
CA LEU A 32 -3.61 8.43 5.09
C LEU A 32 -2.69 8.81 3.92
N ALA A 33 -2.34 7.86 3.05
CA ALA A 33 -1.53 8.12 1.86
C ALA A 33 -2.17 9.20 0.95
N LYS A 34 -3.49 9.11 0.72
CA LYS A 34 -4.25 10.11 -0.05
C LYS A 34 -4.24 11.51 0.59
N GLN A 35 -4.08 11.60 1.91
CA GLN A 35 -3.93 12.86 2.64
C GLN A 35 -2.48 13.40 2.62
N GLY A 36 -1.58 12.76 1.88
CA GLY A 36 -0.17 13.14 1.79
C GLY A 36 0.67 12.69 2.99
N VAL A 37 0.15 11.79 3.83
CA VAL A 37 0.94 11.19 4.91
C VAL A 37 1.99 10.28 4.32
N ARG A 38 3.21 10.39 4.85
CA ARG A 38 4.35 9.54 4.50
C ARG A 38 4.64 8.60 5.66
N PHE A 39 5.06 7.39 5.32
CA PHE A 39 5.37 6.34 6.28
C PHE A 39 6.89 6.17 6.36
N HIS A 40 7.41 6.05 7.58
CA HIS A 40 8.82 5.79 7.81
C HIS A 40 9.09 4.28 7.88
N ASP A 41 8.33 3.61 8.74
CA ASP A 41 8.25 2.17 8.92
C ASP A 41 6.81 1.79 9.30
N LEU A 42 6.50 0.49 9.21
CA LEU A 42 5.26 -0.09 9.69
C LEU A 42 5.60 -1.20 10.68
N ALA A 43 5.37 -0.94 11.97
CA ALA A 43 5.74 -1.84 13.06
C ALA A 43 7.23 -2.24 13.06
N GLY A 44 8.12 -1.35 12.61
CA GLY A 44 9.55 -1.61 12.48
C GLY A 44 9.99 -2.19 11.13
N ASN A 45 9.05 -2.61 10.26
CA ASN A 45 9.38 -3.05 8.91
C ASN A 45 9.59 -1.88 7.95
N ASP A 46 10.59 -1.98 7.08
CA ASP A 46 10.89 -1.01 6.02
C ASP A 46 10.34 -1.42 4.65
N GLU A 47 9.83 -2.64 4.52
CA GLU A 47 9.09 -3.15 3.35
C GLU A 47 7.72 -3.72 3.75
N ILE A 48 6.76 -3.64 2.83
CA ILE A 48 5.43 -4.24 2.98
C ILE A 48 4.99 -4.92 1.69
N LEU A 49 4.27 -6.03 1.80
CA LEU A 49 3.62 -6.66 0.65
C LEU A 49 2.29 -5.96 0.35
N LEU A 50 2.08 -5.63 -0.92
CA LEU A 50 0.83 -5.11 -1.48
C LEU A 50 0.33 -6.07 -2.55
N THR A 51 -0.96 -6.35 -2.57
CA THR A 51 -1.65 -6.96 -3.72
C THR A 51 -2.61 -5.99 -4.38
N ALA A 52 -2.76 -6.10 -5.69
CA ALA A 52 -3.70 -5.30 -6.47
C ALA A 52 -4.21 -6.08 -7.70
N ILE A 53 -5.43 -5.76 -8.11
CA ILE A 53 -5.93 -6.08 -9.45
C ILE A 53 -5.54 -4.95 -10.38
N ALA A 54 -4.87 -5.25 -11.48
CA ALA A 54 -4.41 -4.28 -12.45
C ALA A 54 -4.87 -4.64 -13.87
N PRO A 55 -4.94 -3.66 -14.79
CA PRO A 55 -5.03 -3.96 -16.21
C PRO A 55 -3.91 -4.90 -16.64
N ARG A 56 -4.21 -5.87 -17.51
CA ARG A 56 -3.22 -6.85 -17.98
C ARG A 56 -1.93 -6.22 -18.50
N GLU A 57 -2.07 -5.14 -19.26
CA GLU A 57 -0.95 -4.40 -19.89
C GLU A 57 -0.22 -3.46 -18.92
N LEU A 58 -0.66 -3.34 -17.66
CA LEU A 58 -0.01 -2.47 -16.69
C LEU A 58 1.39 -2.99 -16.35
N VAL A 59 2.42 -2.24 -16.73
CA VAL A 59 3.82 -2.51 -16.36
C VAL A 59 4.18 -1.68 -15.13
N LEU A 60 4.63 -2.33 -14.06
CA LEU A 60 5.14 -1.61 -12.89
C LEU A 60 6.62 -1.27 -13.06
N HIS A 61 6.97 -0.03 -12.75
CA HIS A 61 8.38 0.36 -12.70
C HIS A 61 9.04 -0.19 -11.43
N PRO A 62 10.36 -0.47 -11.46
CA PRO A 62 11.13 -0.94 -10.30
C PRO A 62 11.04 -0.03 -9.07
N ALA A 63 10.70 1.25 -9.26
CA ALA A 63 10.48 2.21 -8.17
C ALA A 63 9.28 1.85 -7.26
N ALA A 64 8.36 0.99 -7.75
CA ALA A 64 7.28 0.40 -6.96
C ALA A 64 7.79 -0.69 -5.98
N GLY A 65 9.07 -1.08 -6.10
CA GLY A 65 9.66 -2.20 -5.41
C GLY A 65 9.68 -3.47 -6.28
N GLY A 66 9.90 -4.62 -5.65
CA GLY A 66 10.05 -5.90 -6.37
C GLY A 66 8.70 -6.54 -6.65
N ILE A 67 8.40 -6.81 -7.93
CA ILE A 67 7.26 -7.68 -8.29
C ILE A 67 7.57 -9.09 -7.78
N VAL A 68 6.72 -9.59 -6.89
CA VAL A 68 6.81 -10.94 -6.32
C VAL A 68 5.94 -11.91 -7.14
N LEU A 69 4.82 -11.42 -7.67
CA LEU A 69 3.85 -12.20 -8.42
C LEU A 69 3.16 -11.34 -9.49
N SER A 70 2.85 -11.94 -10.63
CA SER A 70 1.96 -11.38 -11.65
C SER A 70 1.21 -12.51 -12.35
N GLU A 71 -0.08 -12.67 -12.04
CA GLU A 71 -0.92 -13.75 -12.56
C GLU A 71 -2.16 -13.19 -13.28
N GLU A 72 -2.46 -13.72 -14.46
CA GLU A 72 -3.67 -13.35 -15.19
C GLU A 72 -4.92 -13.81 -14.44
N THR A 73 -5.96 -12.99 -14.45
CA THR A 73 -7.24 -13.36 -13.82
C THR A 73 -8.02 -14.27 -14.78
N LEU A 74 -8.15 -15.55 -14.44
CA LEU A 74 -8.80 -16.54 -15.30
C LEU A 74 -10.25 -16.17 -15.68
N THR A 75 -10.98 -15.54 -14.77
CA THR A 75 -12.37 -15.11 -14.99
C THR A 75 -12.48 -13.77 -15.70
N ASN A 76 -11.38 -13.03 -15.85
CA ASN A 76 -11.35 -11.75 -16.55
C ASN A 76 -9.98 -11.52 -17.24
N PRO A 77 -9.85 -11.86 -18.53
CA PRO A 77 -8.59 -11.77 -19.25
C PRO A 77 -8.09 -10.33 -19.46
N ALA A 78 -8.90 -9.31 -19.20
CA ALA A 78 -8.45 -7.91 -19.24
C ALA A 78 -7.63 -7.51 -18.00
N THR A 79 -7.58 -8.36 -16.98
CA THR A 79 -6.97 -8.06 -15.69
C THR A 79 -5.96 -9.12 -15.24
N LYS A 80 -5.06 -8.69 -14.37
CA LYS A 80 -4.11 -9.55 -13.66
C LYS A 80 -4.07 -9.17 -12.19
N ARG A 81 -3.73 -10.12 -11.34
CA ARG A 81 -3.34 -9.88 -9.95
C ARG A 81 -1.83 -9.73 -9.87
N ILE A 82 -1.39 -8.71 -9.16
CA ILE A 82 0.01 -8.45 -8.88
C ILE A 82 0.25 -8.49 -7.39
N ALA A 83 1.41 -9.01 -6.98
CA ALA A 83 1.93 -8.85 -5.63
C ALA A 83 3.27 -8.11 -5.71
N VAL A 84 3.40 -7.03 -4.96
CA VAL A 84 4.55 -6.12 -5.01
C VAL A 84 5.08 -5.95 -3.60
N ARG A 85 6.37 -6.19 -3.40
CA ARG A 85 7.07 -5.82 -2.18
C ARG A 85 7.50 -4.37 -2.32
N VAL A 86 6.95 -3.51 -1.48
CA VAL A 86 7.06 -2.05 -1.57
C VAL A 86 7.88 -1.53 -0.40
N PRO A 87 8.90 -0.68 -0.63
CA PRO A 87 9.50 0.09 0.45
C PRO A 87 8.47 0.99 1.14
N VAL A 88 8.36 0.91 2.46
CA VAL A 88 7.37 1.69 3.24
C VAL A 88 7.52 3.20 3.00
N ARG A 89 8.77 3.66 2.81
CA ARG A 89 9.08 5.07 2.50
C ARG A 89 8.42 5.58 1.22
N THR A 90 8.24 4.71 0.22
CA THR A 90 7.62 5.03 -1.07
C THR A 90 6.18 4.53 -1.17
N LEU A 91 5.63 3.94 -0.10
CA LEU A 91 4.26 3.38 -0.09
C LEU A 91 3.18 4.38 -0.50
N HIS A 92 3.32 5.65 -0.06
CA HIS A 92 2.38 6.71 -0.44
C HIS A 92 2.34 6.97 -1.95
N VAL A 93 3.46 6.76 -2.66
CA VAL A 93 3.56 6.91 -4.12
C VAL A 93 2.80 5.79 -4.81
N ILE A 94 3.07 4.53 -4.45
CA ILE A 94 2.42 3.39 -5.12
C ILE A 94 0.91 3.34 -4.86
N LEU A 95 0.46 3.70 -3.64
CA LEU A 95 -0.96 3.74 -3.28
C LEU A 95 -1.74 4.84 -4.03
N THR A 96 -1.02 5.82 -4.58
CA THR A 96 -1.60 6.88 -5.42
C THR A 96 -1.49 6.53 -6.91
N ASP A 97 -0.35 6.00 -7.35
CA ASP A 97 -0.06 5.66 -8.75
C ASP A 97 -0.94 4.52 -9.27
N LEU A 98 -1.13 3.46 -8.48
CA LEU A 98 -1.91 2.29 -8.92
C LEU A 98 -3.34 2.67 -9.31
N PRO A 99 -4.16 3.33 -8.45
CA PRO A 99 -5.48 3.82 -8.84
C PRO A 99 -5.46 4.76 -10.05
N ALA A 100 -4.49 5.67 -10.13
CA ALA A 100 -4.37 6.60 -11.27
C ALA A 100 -4.15 5.88 -12.60
N ARG A 101 -3.66 4.65 -12.57
CA ARG A 101 -3.38 3.80 -13.73
C ARG A 101 -4.41 2.68 -13.93
N GLY A 102 -5.56 2.78 -13.26
CA GLY A 102 -6.68 1.84 -13.39
C GLY A 102 -6.51 0.54 -12.61
N ALA A 103 -5.54 0.45 -11.69
CA ALA A 103 -5.41 -0.67 -10.78
C ALA A 103 -6.16 -0.42 -9.46
N SER A 104 -6.67 -1.49 -8.85
CA SER A 104 -7.35 -1.46 -7.55
C SER A 104 -6.50 -2.19 -6.51
N VAL A 105 -6.12 -1.49 -5.45
CA VAL A 105 -5.41 -2.09 -4.30
C VAL A 105 -6.36 -3.06 -3.60
N GLU A 106 -5.91 -4.30 -3.43
CA GLU A 106 -6.66 -5.36 -2.75
C GLU A 106 -6.29 -5.42 -1.26
N HIS A 107 -5.00 -5.53 -0.97
CA HIS A 107 -4.53 -5.76 0.40
C HIS A 107 -3.13 -5.22 0.65
N LEU A 108 -2.93 -4.67 1.84
CA LEU A 108 -1.64 -4.44 2.48
C LEU A 108 -1.49 -5.43 3.62
N TYR A 109 -0.42 -6.22 3.60
CA TYR A 109 -0.21 -7.28 4.59
C TYR A 109 0.45 -6.70 5.85
N ASP A 110 -0.23 -6.78 7.01
CA ASP A 110 0.19 -6.21 8.30
C ASP A 110 0.96 -7.21 9.19
N TYR A 111 2.07 -7.75 8.67
CA TYR A 111 2.96 -8.70 9.38
C TYR A 111 3.99 -8.03 10.28
#